data_AF-A0AB35UFU5-F1
#
_entry.id   AF-A0AB35UFU5-F1
#
_cell.length_a   1.000
_cell.length_b   1.000
_cell.length_c   1.000
_cell.angle_alpha   90.00
_cell.angle_beta   90.00
_cell.angle_gamma   90.00
#
_symmetry.space_group_name_H-M   'P 1'
#
loop_
_entity.id
_entity.type
_entity.pdbx_description
1 polymer ?
#
loop_
_entity_poly.entity_id
_entity_poly.type
_entity_poly.pdbx_seq_one_letter_code
_entity_poly.pdbx_strand_id
1 'polypeptide(L)'
;MPQIAQIAATYASQIFWLLLTFGILYFGIGKGMVPKIVSTVDAREGRIAGDLAAAVAARAQADTVQATWQAEMDAARVAAQAETAAAAKRAATAFEQQVHAADAEIAERLGHHDLAVANAKAQALANLQNVAAEAAQQLADKVAGLQVSLDSASDAVRRTMAHG
;
A
#
# COMPACT_ATOMS: atom_id res chain seq x y z
N MET A 1 -107.01 14.52 -44.65
CA MET A 1 -106.62 15.40 -43.53
C MET A 1 -105.20 15.91 -43.75
N PRO A 2 -105.03 17.13 -44.27
CA PRO A 2 -103.74 17.65 -44.76
C PRO A 2 -102.70 17.94 -43.65
N GLN A 3 -103.09 17.95 -42.37
CA GLN A 3 -102.19 18.28 -41.25
C GLN A 3 -101.20 17.14 -40.88
N ILE A 4 -101.57 15.86 -41.04
CA ILE A 4 -100.69 14.73 -40.71
C ILE A 4 -99.51 14.63 -41.71
N ALA A 5 -99.77 14.93 -42.98
CA ALA A 5 -98.73 14.95 -44.01
C ALA A 5 -97.72 16.09 -43.82
N GLN A 6 -98.16 17.26 -43.32
CA GLN A 6 -97.27 18.39 -43.00
C GLN A 6 -96.32 18.07 -41.83
N ILE A 7 -96.80 17.33 -40.81
CA ILE A 7 -96.01 16.91 -39.66
C ILE A 7 -94.87 15.98 -40.11
N ALA A 8 -95.16 14.99 -40.96
CA ALA A 8 -94.15 14.07 -41.49
C ALA A 8 -93.06 14.78 -42.32
N ALA A 9 -93.43 15.75 -43.17
CA ALA A 9 -92.47 16.53 -43.95
C ALA A 9 -91.55 17.40 -43.06
N THR A 10 -92.10 17.96 -41.98
CA THR A 10 -91.34 18.81 -41.05
C THR A 10 -90.35 17.98 -40.23
N TYR A 11 -90.77 16.82 -39.71
CA TYR A 11 -89.88 15.88 -39.03
C TYR A 11 -88.83 15.28 -39.97
N ALA A 12 -89.18 14.98 -41.23
CA ALA A 12 -88.21 14.49 -42.22
C ALA A 12 -87.09 15.51 -42.47
N SER A 13 -87.42 16.80 -42.59
CA SER A 13 -86.43 17.88 -42.75
C SER A 13 -85.55 18.03 -41.49
N GLN A 14 -86.14 17.99 -40.29
CA GLN A 14 -85.38 18.05 -39.04
C GLN A 14 -84.43 16.87 -38.90
N ILE A 15 -84.89 15.64 -39.19
CA ILE A 15 -84.07 14.43 -39.15
C ILE A 15 -82.96 14.50 -40.20
N PHE A 16 -83.24 14.99 -41.40
CA PHE A 16 -82.22 15.17 -42.45
C PHE A 16 -81.09 16.11 -41.99
N TRP A 17 -81.42 17.31 -41.50
CA TRP A 17 -80.40 18.26 -41.03
C TRP A 17 -79.69 17.78 -39.77
N LEU A 18 -80.38 17.07 -38.87
CA LEU A 18 -79.77 16.44 -37.71
C LEU A 18 -78.73 15.40 -38.14
N LEU A 19 -79.08 14.49 -39.05
CA LEU A 19 -78.15 13.48 -39.54
C LEU A 19 -76.98 14.10 -40.32
N LEU A 20 -77.24 15.14 -41.10
CA LEU A 20 -76.19 15.83 -41.85
C LEU A 20 -75.18 16.52 -40.92
N THR A 21 -75.67 17.32 -39.96
CA THR A 21 -74.80 18.04 -39.01
C THR A 21 -74.11 17.08 -38.05
N PHE A 22 -74.83 16.08 -37.54
CA PHE A 22 -74.25 15.03 -36.70
C PHE A 22 -73.20 14.21 -37.45
N GLY A 23 -73.45 13.84 -38.70
CA GLY A 23 -72.49 13.15 -39.55
C GLY A 23 -71.21 13.96 -39.73
N ILE A 24 -71.33 15.23 -40.10
CA ILE A 24 -70.16 16.14 -40.24
C ILE A 24 -69.37 16.20 -38.92
N LEU A 25 -70.06 16.37 -37.79
CA LEU A 25 -69.40 16.45 -36.48
C LEU A 25 -68.74 15.12 -36.08
N TYR A 26 -69.44 14.00 -36.29
CA TYR A 26 -68.96 12.66 -35.97
C TYR A 26 -67.68 12.32 -36.75
N PHE A 27 -67.67 12.55 -38.07
CA PHE A 27 -66.48 12.32 -38.88
C PHE A 27 -65.39 13.36 -38.61
N GLY A 28 -65.75 14.62 -38.34
CA GLY A 28 -64.80 15.67 -37.97
C GLY A 28 -64.04 15.34 -36.68
N ILE A 29 -64.74 14.88 -35.65
CA ILE A 29 -64.12 14.46 -34.38
C ILE A 29 -63.39 13.13 -34.56
N GLY A 30 -64.06 12.11 -35.11
CA GLY A 30 -63.53 10.75 -35.22
C GLY A 30 -62.32 10.63 -36.14
N LYS A 31 -62.29 11.36 -37.26
CA LYS A 31 -61.19 11.30 -38.23
C LYS A 31 -60.18 12.45 -38.07
N GLY A 32 -60.54 13.53 -37.38
CA GLY A 32 -59.68 14.69 -37.17
C GLY A 32 -59.09 14.80 -35.76
N MET A 33 -59.95 14.90 -34.74
CA MET A 33 -59.51 15.17 -33.36
C MET A 33 -58.99 13.93 -32.64
N VAL A 34 -59.70 12.80 -32.73
CA VAL A 34 -59.35 11.57 -32.01
C VAL A 34 -57.93 11.07 -32.37
N PRO A 35 -57.52 11.00 -33.66
CA PRO A 35 -56.16 10.55 -34.00
C PRO A 35 -55.06 11.45 -33.42
N LYS A 36 -55.31 12.77 -33.32
CA LYS A 36 -54.34 13.72 -32.74
C LYS A 36 -54.15 13.50 -31.23
N ILE A 37 -55.24 13.22 -30.52
CA ILE A 37 -55.19 12.93 -29.08
C ILE A 37 -54.45 11.62 -28.84
N VAL A 38 -54.80 10.56 -29.59
CA VAL A 38 -54.14 9.26 -29.48
C VAL A 38 -52.65 9.38 -29.77
N SER A 39 -52.26 10.06 -30.85
CA SER A 39 -50.84 10.28 -31.17
C SER A 39 -50.08 11.02 -30.05
N THR A 40 -50.73 11.95 -29.35
CA THR A 40 -50.09 12.67 -28.22
C THR A 40 -49.92 11.77 -27.01
N VAL A 41 -50.92 10.93 -26.72
CA VAL A 41 -50.86 9.93 -25.64
C VAL A 41 -49.76 8.92 -25.93
N ASP A 42 -49.74 8.34 -27.14
CA ASP A 42 -48.73 7.37 -27.56
C ASP A 42 -47.32 7.96 -27.51
N ALA A 43 -47.14 9.21 -27.95
CA ALA A 43 -45.85 9.90 -27.88
C ALA A 43 -45.38 10.08 -26.42
N ARG A 44 -46.30 10.39 -25.50
CA ARG A 44 -45.99 10.52 -24.08
C ARG A 44 -45.66 9.16 -23.45
N GLU A 45 -46.43 8.13 -23.75
CA GLU A 45 -46.17 6.76 -23.28
C GLU A 45 -44.83 6.24 -23.80
N GLY A 46 -44.54 6.43 -25.09
CA GLY A 46 -43.26 6.08 -25.69
C GLY A 46 -42.09 6.80 -25.05
N ARG A 47 -42.24 8.10 -24.75
CA ARG A 47 -41.22 8.86 -24.03
C ARG A 47 -41.00 8.34 -22.60
N ILE A 48 -42.07 8.10 -21.84
CA ILE A 48 -41.98 7.56 -20.47
C ILE A 48 -41.32 6.18 -20.47
N ALA A 49 -41.72 5.30 -21.40
CA ALA A 49 -41.14 3.98 -21.53
C ALA A 49 -39.64 4.06 -21.89
N GLY A 50 -39.27 4.96 -22.81
CA GLY A 50 -37.89 5.23 -23.18
C GLY A 50 -37.06 5.75 -22.01
N ASP A 51 -37.57 6.75 -21.29
CA ASP A 51 -36.90 7.34 -20.12
C ASP A 51 -36.72 6.30 -19.00
N LEU A 52 -37.73 5.45 -18.76
CA LEU A 52 -37.65 4.36 -17.79
C LEU A 52 -36.62 3.30 -18.20
N ALA A 53 -36.62 2.89 -19.46
CA ALA A 53 -35.65 1.92 -19.98
C ALA A 53 -34.21 2.47 -19.88
N ALA A 54 -34.02 3.74 -20.22
CA ALA A 54 -32.73 4.42 -20.07
C ALA A 54 -32.28 4.50 -18.61
N ALA A 55 -33.20 4.82 -17.68
CA ALA A 55 -32.89 4.85 -16.25
C ALA A 55 -32.51 3.47 -15.70
N VAL A 56 -33.21 2.42 -16.10
CA VAL A 56 -32.87 1.04 -15.70
C VAL A 56 -31.51 0.62 -16.26
N ALA A 57 -31.23 0.92 -17.53
CA ALA A 57 -29.93 0.63 -18.14
C ALA A 57 -28.79 1.39 -17.46
N ALA A 58 -28.98 2.68 -17.18
CA ALA A 58 -28.01 3.51 -16.46
C ALA A 58 -27.75 2.97 -15.04
N ARG A 59 -28.80 2.54 -14.33
CA ARG A 59 -28.66 1.91 -13.01
C ARG A 59 -27.89 0.60 -13.09
N ALA A 60 -28.20 -0.28 -14.03
CA ALA A 60 -27.48 -1.55 -14.20
C ALA A 60 -26.00 -1.33 -14.52
N GLN A 61 -25.68 -0.33 -15.35
CA GLN A 61 -24.29 0.07 -15.62
C GLN A 61 -23.60 0.61 -14.37
N ALA A 62 -24.26 1.48 -13.60
CA ALA A 62 -23.73 2.02 -12.35
C ALA A 62 -23.46 0.91 -11.32
N ASP A 63 -24.40 -0.03 -11.14
CA ASP A 63 -24.25 -1.17 -10.23
C ASP A 63 -23.06 -2.06 -10.67
N THR A 64 -22.89 -2.28 -11.98
CA THR A 64 -21.75 -3.03 -12.52
C THR A 64 -20.42 -2.32 -12.26
N VAL A 65 -20.34 -1.02 -12.57
CA VAL A 65 -19.14 -0.20 -12.35
C VAL A 65 -18.79 -0.14 -10.86
N GLN A 66 -19.80 -0.02 -9.99
CA GLN A 66 -19.60 -0.02 -8.55
C GLN A 66 -19.06 -1.38 -8.08
N ALA A 67 -19.61 -2.49 -8.57
CA ALA A 67 -19.14 -3.82 -8.21
C ALA A 67 -17.69 -4.07 -8.67
N THR A 68 -17.34 -3.67 -9.90
CA THR A 68 -15.96 -3.81 -10.40
C THR A 68 -15.00 -2.93 -9.62
N TRP A 69 -15.38 -1.68 -9.34
CA TRP A 69 -14.56 -0.77 -8.55
C TRP A 69 -14.32 -1.29 -7.13
N GLN A 70 -15.35 -1.81 -6.47
CA GLN A 70 -15.21 -2.41 -5.14
C GLN A 70 -14.25 -3.61 -5.17
N ALA A 71 -14.40 -4.51 -6.15
CA ALA A 71 -13.52 -5.66 -6.31
C ALA A 71 -12.06 -5.25 -6.57
N GLU A 72 -11.83 -4.24 -7.42
CA GLU A 72 -10.49 -3.70 -7.69
C GLU A 72 -9.88 -3.04 -6.45
N MET A 73 -10.65 -2.27 -5.68
CA MET A 73 -10.17 -1.64 -4.45
C MET A 73 -9.82 -2.67 -3.39
N ASP A 74 -10.61 -3.73 -3.23
CA ASP A 74 -10.31 -4.80 -2.28
C ASP A 74 -9.08 -5.60 -2.71
N ALA A 75 -8.96 -5.93 -4.01
CA ALA A 75 -7.76 -6.56 -4.54
C ALA A 75 -6.50 -5.70 -4.35
N ALA A 76 -6.60 -4.39 -4.60
CA ALA A 76 -5.50 -3.46 -4.39
C ALA A 76 -5.09 -3.36 -2.92
N ARG A 77 -6.05 -3.36 -1.98
CA ARG A 77 -5.77 -3.38 -0.53
C ARG A 77 -5.04 -4.65 -0.11
N VAL A 78 -5.50 -5.81 -0.57
CA VAL A 78 -4.85 -7.10 -0.29
C VAL A 78 -3.42 -7.13 -0.85
N ALA A 79 -3.24 -6.69 -2.10
CA ALA A 79 -1.92 -6.62 -2.74
C ALA A 79 -0.97 -5.66 -1.98
N ALA A 80 -1.45 -4.49 -1.58
CA ALA A 80 -0.66 -3.52 -0.81
C ALA A 80 -0.24 -4.07 0.57
N GLN A 81 -1.14 -4.75 1.28
CA GLN A 81 -0.83 -5.41 2.54
C GLN A 81 0.20 -6.52 2.36
N ALA A 82 0.05 -7.34 1.32
CA ALA A 82 0.98 -8.41 1.00
C ALA A 82 2.38 -7.87 0.67
N GLU A 83 2.48 -6.82 -0.14
CA GLU A 83 3.78 -6.21 -0.48
C GLU A 83 4.41 -5.54 0.74
N THR A 84 3.63 -4.87 1.58
CA THR A 84 4.14 -4.26 2.83
C THR A 84 4.70 -5.33 3.77
N ALA A 85 3.98 -6.44 3.95
CA ALA A 85 4.45 -7.56 4.76
C ALA A 85 5.71 -8.21 4.17
N ALA A 86 5.76 -8.38 2.84
CA ALA A 86 6.93 -8.91 2.16
C ALA A 86 8.14 -7.97 2.31
N ALA A 87 7.95 -6.66 2.14
CA ALA A 87 8.99 -5.66 2.33
C ALA A 87 9.51 -5.63 3.77
N ALA A 88 8.62 -5.68 4.77
CA ALA A 88 8.99 -5.76 6.18
C ALA A 88 9.82 -7.01 6.48
N LYS A 89 9.42 -8.17 5.93
CA LYS A 89 10.18 -9.42 6.08
C LYS A 89 11.57 -9.32 5.42
N ARG A 90 11.67 -8.80 4.19
CA ARG A 90 12.96 -8.60 3.50
C ARG A 90 13.87 -7.67 4.31
N ALA A 91 13.32 -6.58 4.84
CA ALA A 91 14.06 -5.63 5.67
C ALA A 91 14.58 -6.28 6.96
N ALA A 92 13.76 -7.07 7.65
CA ALA A 92 14.16 -7.80 8.86
C ALA A 92 15.31 -8.78 8.56
N THR A 93 15.18 -9.58 7.50
CA THR A 93 16.25 -10.53 7.11
C THR A 93 17.54 -9.81 6.71
N ALA A 94 17.46 -8.70 5.96
CA ALA A 94 18.64 -7.93 5.59
C ALA A 94 19.31 -7.29 6.82
N PHE A 95 18.51 -6.81 7.78
CA PHE A 95 19.02 -6.26 9.03
C PHE A 95 19.74 -7.33 9.87
N GLU A 96 19.13 -8.50 10.05
CA GLU A 96 19.76 -9.62 10.75
C GLU A 96 21.11 -10.01 10.11
N GLN A 97 21.17 -10.08 8.77
CA GLN A 97 22.42 -10.36 8.06
C GLN A 97 23.50 -9.28 8.30
N GLN A 98 23.12 -8.01 8.30
CA GLN A 98 24.05 -6.91 8.57
C GLN A 98 24.56 -6.93 10.01
N VAL A 99 23.69 -7.21 10.98
CA VAL A 99 24.07 -7.36 12.39
C VAL A 99 25.05 -8.52 12.55
N HIS A 100 24.75 -9.69 11.98
CA HIS A 100 25.65 -10.84 12.04
C HIS A 100 27.01 -10.57 11.39
N ALA A 101 27.04 -9.87 10.26
CA ALA A 101 28.29 -9.48 9.61
C ALA A 101 29.10 -8.50 10.48
N ALA A 102 28.44 -7.51 11.08
CA ALA A 102 29.08 -6.55 11.97
C ALA A 102 29.62 -7.21 13.24
N ASP A 103 28.86 -8.13 13.85
CA ASP A 103 29.30 -8.89 15.02
C ASP A 103 30.53 -9.75 14.71
N ALA A 104 30.56 -10.38 13.54
CA ALA A 104 31.72 -11.16 13.09
C ALA A 104 32.96 -10.28 12.91
N GLU A 105 32.82 -9.11 12.28
CA GLU A 105 33.91 -8.15 12.10
C GLU A 105 34.42 -7.61 13.45
N ILE A 106 33.51 -7.28 14.37
CA ILE A 106 33.86 -6.81 15.72
C ILE A 106 34.62 -7.91 16.47
N ALA A 107 34.16 -9.16 16.42
CA ALA A 107 34.83 -10.29 17.07
C ALA A 107 36.26 -10.50 16.52
N GLU A 108 36.44 -10.40 15.20
CA GLU A 108 37.77 -10.48 14.57
C GLU A 108 38.69 -9.35 15.03
N ARG A 109 38.19 -8.11 15.07
CA ARG A 109 38.96 -6.96 15.55
C ARG A 109 39.34 -7.10 17.02
N LEU A 110 38.42 -7.55 17.88
CA LEU A 110 38.70 -7.84 19.28
C LEU A 110 39.82 -8.88 19.42
N GLY A 111 39.75 -9.99 18.67
CA GLY A 111 40.80 -11.01 18.67
C GLY A 111 42.17 -10.47 18.26
N HIS A 112 42.23 -9.63 17.23
CA HIS A 112 43.47 -8.95 16.82
C HIS A 112 44.02 -8.02 17.91
N HIS A 113 43.15 -7.23 18.54
CA HIS A 113 43.56 -6.31 19.61
C HIS A 113 44.01 -7.06 20.87
N ASP A 114 43.35 -8.16 21.24
CA ASP A 114 43.75 -9.00 22.37
C ASP A 114 45.15 -9.58 22.15
N LEU A 115 45.45 -10.07 20.94
CA LEU A 115 46.78 -10.53 20.56
C LEU A 115 47.81 -9.39 20.59
N ALA A 116 47.46 -8.20 20.09
CA ALA A 116 48.35 -7.04 20.12
C ALA A 116 48.67 -6.61 21.56
N VAL A 117 47.68 -6.60 22.45
CA VAL A 117 47.84 -6.30 23.88
C VAL A 117 48.70 -7.35 24.57
N ALA A 118 48.48 -8.64 24.29
CA ALA A 118 49.29 -9.72 24.84
C ALA A 118 50.76 -9.59 24.41
N ASN A 119 51.01 -9.30 23.14
CA ASN A 119 52.37 -9.08 22.61
C ASN A 119 53.03 -7.85 23.22
N ALA A 120 52.31 -6.72 23.31
CA ALA A 120 52.82 -5.50 23.94
C ALA A 120 53.16 -5.73 25.43
N LYS A 121 52.33 -6.48 26.16
CA LYS A 121 52.59 -6.87 27.54
C LYS A 121 53.85 -7.74 27.66
N ALA A 122 54.01 -8.74 26.77
CA ALA A 122 55.20 -9.58 26.75
C ALA A 122 56.48 -8.76 26.47
N GLN A 123 56.44 -7.84 25.51
CA GLN A 123 57.55 -6.93 25.20
C GLN A 123 57.86 -5.99 26.38
N ALA A 124 56.85 -5.40 27.01
CA ALA A 124 57.03 -4.53 28.17
C ALA A 124 57.68 -5.27 29.35
N LEU A 125 57.26 -6.51 29.64
CA LEU A 125 57.87 -7.34 30.68
C LEU A 125 59.33 -7.70 30.34
N ALA A 126 59.64 -8.00 29.09
CA ALA A 126 61.01 -8.26 28.65
C ALA A 126 61.90 -7.01 28.80
N ASN A 127 61.41 -5.83 28.39
CA ASN A 127 62.12 -4.57 28.55
C ASN A 127 62.34 -4.22 30.03
N LEU A 128 61.35 -4.48 30.90
CA LEU A 128 61.48 -4.27 32.34
C LEU A 128 62.58 -5.15 32.95
N GLN A 129 62.72 -6.40 32.51
CA GLN A 129 63.82 -7.29 32.95
C GLN A 129 65.19 -6.71 32.57
N ASN A 130 65.34 -6.20 31.35
CA ASN A 130 66.59 -5.59 30.91
C ASN A 130 66.93 -4.34 31.73
N VAL A 131 65.97 -3.42 31.90
CA VAL A 131 66.16 -2.20 32.70
C VAL A 131 66.46 -2.53 34.16
N ALA A 132 65.80 -3.54 34.74
CA ALA A 132 66.07 -3.98 36.10
C ALA A 132 67.47 -4.60 36.24
N ALA A 133 67.94 -5.35 35.25
CA ALA A 133 69.30 -5.91 35.23
C ALA A 133 70.37 -4.81 35.13
N GLU A 134 70.15 -3.81 34.26
CA GLU A 134 71.03 -2.64 34.13
C GLU A 134 71.06 -1.83 35.43
N ALA A 135 69.91 -1.57 36.05
CA ALA A 135 69.82 -0.86 37.33
C ALA A 135 70.51 -1.63 38.46
N ALA A 136 70.33 -2.96 38.53
CA ALA A 136 70.99 -3.81 39.52
C ALA A 136 72.51 -3.83 39.33
N GLN A 137 73.00 -3.87 38.08
CA GLN A 137 74.41 -3.77 37.75
C GLN A 137 75.01 -2.44 38.23
N GLN A 138 74.35 -1.32 37.92
CA GLN A 138 74.78 0.01 38.35
C GLN A 138 74.79 0.18 39.88
N LEU A 139 73.80 -0.39 40.57
CA LEU A 139 73.75 -0.38 42.03
C LEU A 139 74.87 -1.23 42.65
N ALA A 140 75.15 -2.41 42.11
CA ALA A 140 76.23 -3.27 42.58
C ALA A 140 77.61 -2.59 42.44
N ASP A 141 77.83 -1.90 41.33
CA ASP A 141 79.05 -1.12 41.10
C ASP A 141 79.15 0.06 42.08
N LYS A 142 78.09 0.87 42.23
CA LYS A 142 78.12 2.05 43.10
C LYS A 142 78.17 1.75 44.60
N VAL A 143 77.53 0.67 45.06
CA VAL A 143 77.39 0.37 46.50
C VAL A 143 78.46 -0.60 46.98
N ALA A 144 78.78 -1.63 46.20
CA ALA A 144 79.71 -2.69 46.60
C ALA A 144 81.06 -2.62 45.87
N GLY A 145 81.21 -1.76 44.84
CA GLY A 145 82.43 -1.68 44.04
C GLY A 145 82.68 -2.92 43.17
N LEU A 146 81.64 -3.74 42.96
CA LEU A 146 81.73 -5.00 42.22
C LEU A 146 81.28 -4.79 40.77
N GLN A 147 82.17 -5.05 39.82
CA GLN A 147 81.80 -5.12 38.41
C GLN A 147 81.09 -6.44 38.12
N VAL A 148 79.76 -6.36 38.01
CA VAL A 148 78.91 -7.49 37.60
C VAL A 148 78.68 -7.42 36.10
N SER A 149 78.74 -8.55 35.39
CA SER A 149 78.39 -8.60 33.96
C SER A 149 76.87 -8.48 33.77
N LEU A 150 76.43 -7.87 32.67
CA LEU A 150 75.00 -7.71 32.36
C LEU A 150 74.27 -9.07 32.29
N ASP A 151 74.96 -10.11 31.81
CA ASP A 151 74.43 -11.47 31.71
C ASP A 151 74.18 -12.08 33.09
N SER A 152 75.13 -11.94 34.01
CA SER A 152 74.99 -12.41 35.39
C SER A 152 73.91 -11.64 36.17
N ALA A 153 73.78 -10.33 35.95
CA ALA A 153 72.73 -9.51 36.54
C ALA A 153 71.34 -9.90 36.00
N SER A 154 71.22 -10.14 34.69
CA SER A 154 69.98 -10.57 34.04
C SER A 154 69.51 -11.94 34.55
N ASP A 155 70.43 -12.91 34.70
CA ASP A 155 70.11 -14.23 35.25
C ASP A 155 69.70 -14.19 36.73
N ALA A 156 70.25 -13.26 37.51
CA ALA A 156 69.86 -13.07 38.91
C ALA A 156 68.46 -12.45 39.01
N VAL A 157 68.16 -11.41 38.22
CA VAL A 157 66.83 -10.77 38.13
C VAL A 157 65.79 -11.77 37.64
N ARG A 158 66.12 -12.60 36.64
CA ARG A 158 65.19 -13.61 36.12
C ARG A 158 64.85 -14.67 37.17
N ARG A 159 65.83 -15.09 37.99
CA ARG A 159 65.60 -16.02 39.11
C ARG A 159 64.73 -15.41 40.21
N THR A 160 64.92 -14.16 40.57
CA THR A 160 64.09 -13.51 41.61
C THR A 160 62.67 -13.25 41.13
N MET A 161 62.48 -12.83 39.87
CA MET A 161 61.15 -12.64 39.28
C MET A 161 60.37 -13.94 39.06
N ALA A 162 61.05 -15.10 38.99
CA ALA A 162 60.40 -16.41 38.86
C ALA A 162 59.90 -17.00 40.21
N HIS A 163 60.32 -16.43 41.33
CA HIS A 163 60.02 -16.93 42.69
C HIS A 163 59.23 -15.93 43.57
N GLY A 164 58.87 -14.76 43.04
CA GLY A 164 57.98 -13.78 43.68
C GLY A 164 56.61 -13.75 43.01
#